data_AF-A0A925ZB26-F1
#
_entry.id   AF-A0A925ZB26-F1
#
_cell.length_a   1.000
_cell.length_b   1.000
_cell.length_c   1.000
_cell.angle_alpha   90.00
_cell.angle_beta   90.00
_cell.angle_gamma   90.00
#
_symmetry.space_group_name_H-M   'P 1'
#
loop_
_entity.id
_entity.type
_entity.pdbx_description
1 polymer ?
#
loop_
_entity_poly.entity_id
_entity_poly.type
_entity_poly.pdbx_seq_one_letter_code
_entity_poly.pdbx_strand_id
1 'polypeptide(L)'
;MKELRLNKKLFSIFNDYDQFQIFTDDDGFPNYDDLNAEFDKIFEKFDVVIVNEDDYIYGEKNGKRELIIPDAFEAFSIALEVVNDEN
;
A
#
# COMPACT_ATOMS: atom_id res chain seq x y z
N MET A 1 -3.28 -10.26 15.60
CA MET A 1 -2.76 -9.69 14.35
C MET A 1 -3.48 -10.27 13.17
N LYS A 2 -4.54 -9.56 12.77
CA LYS A 2 -5.08 -9.63 11.42
C LYS A 2 -4.16 -8.88 10.47
N GLU A 3 -4.07 -9.37 9.24
CA GLU A 3 -3.26 -8.80 8.17
C GLU A 3 -4.03 -8.88 6.86
N LEU A 4 -3.92 -7.84 6.05
CA LEU A 4 -4.48 -7.77 4.71
C LEU A 4 -3.34 -7.78 3.70
N ARG A 5 -3.53 -8.55 2.63
CA ARG A 5 -2.51 -8.81 1.62
C ARG A 5 -2.95 -8.19 0.30
N LEU A 6 -2.27 -7.13 -0.10
CA LEU A 6 -2.58 -6.33 -1.27
C LEU A 6 -1.63 -6.70 -2.41
N ASN A 7 -2.17 -7.28 -3.48
CA ASN A 7 -1.46 -7.41 -4.74
C ASN A 7 -1.37 -6.04 -5.45
N LYS A 8 -0.68 -5.96 -6.59
CA LYS A 8 -0.50 -4.68 -7.30
C LYS A 8 -1.82 -3.94 -7.59
N LYS A 9 -2.87 -4.66 -7.98
CA LYS A 9 -4.20 -4.07 -8.25
C LYS A 9 -4.85 -3.52 -6.98
N LEU A 10 -4.87 -4.29 -5.89
CA LEU A 10 -5.46 -3.83 -4.63
C LEU A 10 -4.66 -2.67 -4.03
N PHE A 11 -3.33 -2.72 -4.13
CA PHE A 11 -2.46 -1.65 -3.64
C PHE A 11 -2.62 -0.36 -4.44
N SER A 12 -2.83 -0.43 -5.76
CA SER A 12 -3.11 0.78 -6.54
C SER A 12 -4.42 1.44 -6.12
N ILE A 13 -5.47 0.67 -5.81
CA ILE A 13 -6.76 1.22 -5.33
C ILE A 13 -6.58 1.85 -3.95
N PHE A 14 -5.91 1.13 -3.05
CA PHE A 14 -5.56 1.60 -1.70
C PHE A 14 -4.80 2.94 -1.72
N ASN A 15 -3.93 3.16 -2.70
CA ASN A 15 -3.06 4.34 -2.73
C ASN A 15 -3.60 5.51 -3.58
N ASP A 16 -4.33 5.26 -4.68
CA ASP A 16 -4.61 6.27 -5.74
C ASP A 16 -5.98 6.97 -5.59
N TYR A 17 -7.01 6.28 -5.08
CA TYR A 17 -8.38 6.82 -5.04
C TYR A 17 -8.76 7.34 -3.63
N ASP A 18 -8.05 8.38 -3.18
CA ASP A 18 -8.49 9.31 -2.10
C ASP A 18 -8.20 8.93 -0.63
N GLN A 19 -7.34 7.94 -0.32
CA GLN A 19 -7.30 7.42 1.07
C GLN A 19 -5.94 7.41 1.78
N PHE A 20 -4.78 7.24 1.11
CA PHE A 20 -3.48 7.18 1.82
C PHE A 20 -2.34 8.05 1.24
N GLN A 21 -2.34 8.29 -0.09
CA GLN A 21 -1.37 9.16 -0.78
C GLN A 21 0.11 8.95 -0.37
N ILE A 22 0.62 7.71 -0.45
CA ILE A 22 2.01 7.40 -0.05
C ILE A 22 3.06 8.14 -0.89
N PHE A 23 2.71 8.44 -2.16
CA PHE A 23 3.61 9.09 -3.10
C PHE A 23 3.15 10.51 -3.36
N THR A 24 3.74 11.45 -2.63
CA THR A 24 3.58 12.88 -2.86
C THR A 24 4.88 13.48 -3.39
N ASP A 25 4.76 14.56 -4.16
CA ASP A 25 5.88 15.45 -4.45
C ASP A 25 6.34 16.22 -3.20
N ASP A 26 7.34 17.08 -3.38
CA ASP A 26 7.90 17.93 -2.32
C ASP A 26 6.87 18.90 -1.71
N ASP A 27 5.78 19.17 -2.42
CA ASP A 27 4.69 20.05 -1.98
C ASP A 27 3.51 19.27 -1.34
N GLY A 28 3.63 17.94 -1.21
CA GLY A 28 2.61 17.09 -0.62
C GLY A 28 1.45 16.76 -1.56
N PHE A 29 1.57 17.05 -2.86
CA PHE A 29 0.58 16.70 -3.86
C PHE A 29 0.90 15.35 -4.52
N PRO A 30 -0.10 14.52 -4.82
CA PRO A 30 0.15 13.28 -5.56
C PRO A 30 0.72 13.58 -6.94
N ASN A 31 1.86 12.97 -7.26
CA ASN A 31 2.43 13.04 -8.61
C ASN A 31 1.89 11.87 -9.44
N TYR A 32 0.74 12.08 -10.08
CA TYR A 32 0.04 11.06 -10.86
C TYR A 32 0.80 10.58 -12.11
N ASP A 33 1.75 11.35 -12.64
CA ASP A 33 2.53 10.97 -13.82
C ASP A 33 3.54 9.84 -13.51
N ASP A 34 3.98 9.71 -12.25
CA ASP A 34 4.99 8.72 -11.82
C ASP A 34 4.40 7.58 -10.96
N LEU A 35 3.13 7.67 -10.58
CA LEU A 35 2.46 6.76 -9.64
C LEU A 35 2.48 5.30 -10.08
N ASN A 36 2.25 5.04 -11.38
CA ASN A 36 2.35 3.69 -11.94
C ASN A 36 3.78 3.13 -11.87
N ALA A 37 4.79 3.97 -12.11
CA ALA A 37 6.18 3.56 -12.04
C ALA A 37 6.63 3.32 -10.58
N GLU A 38 6.12 4.10 -9.63
CA GLU A 38 6.34 3.86 -8.20
C GLU A 38 5.71 2.55 -7.72
N PHE A 39 4.50 2.22 -8.19
CA PHE A 39 3.92 0.90 -7.95
C PHE A 39 4.76 -0.22 -8.57
N ASP A 40 5.24 -0.04 -9.80
CA ASP A 40 6.15 -1.01 -10.43
C ASP A 40 7.41 -1.22 -9.59
N LYS A 41 8.06 -0.16 -9.09
CA LYS A 41 9.24 -0.28 -8.22
C LYS A 41 8.95 -1.07 -6.94
N ILE A 42 7.79 -0.83 -6.30
CA ILE A 42 7.38 -1.62 -5.12
C ILE A 42 7.21 -3.09 -5.48
N PHE A 43 6.51 -3.40 -6.58
CA PHE A 43 6.20 -4.79 -6.95
C PHE A 43 7.32 -5.51 -7.70
N GLU A 44 8.38 -4.81 -8.14
CA GLU A 44 9.66 -5.43 -8.50
C GLU A 44 10.39 -5.94 -7.24
N LYS A 45 10.29 -5.20 -6.13
CA LYS A 45 10.95 -5.52 -4.86
C LYS A 45 10.14 -6.49 -4.00
N PHE A 46 8.82 -6.49 -4.10
CA PHE A 46 7.92 -7.27 -3.26
C PHE A 46 6.86 -8.00 -4.08
N ASP A 47 6.52 -9.23 -3.67
CA ASP A 47 5.45 -9.99 -4.31
C ASP A 47 4.07 -9.49 -3.86
N VAL A 48 4.00 -8.93 -2.65
CA VAL A 48 2.76 -8.44 -2.01
C VAL A 48 3.07 -7.32 -1.01
N VAL A 49 2.12 -6.41 -0.82
CA VAL A 49 2.12 -5.45 0.28
C VAL A 49 1.19 -5.94 1.38
N ILE A 50 1.61 -5.81 2.64
CA ILE A 50 0.86 -6.27 3.81
C ILE A 50 0.53 -5.05 4.67
N VAL A 51 -0.74 -4.93 5.07
CA VAL A 51 -1.20 -3.95 6.06
C VAL A 51 -1.71 -4.70 7.28
N ASN A 52 -1.15 -4.43 8.46
CA ASN A 52 -1.58 -5.07 9.71
C ASN A 52 -2.57 -4.19 10.50
N GLU A 53 -3.17 -4.74 11.55
CA GLU A 53 -4.13 -4.05 12.43
C GLU A 53 -3.56 -2.85 13.21
N ASP A 54 -2.23 -2.70 13.23
CA ASP A 54 -1.52 -1.58 13.86
C ASP A 54 -1.13 -0.51 12.83
N ASP A 55 -1.74 -0.52 11.64
CA ASP A 55 -1.48 0.43 10.56
C ASP A 55 -0.05 0.37 9.99
N TYR A 56 0.65 -0.76 10.13
CA TYR A 56 1.99 -0.92 9.57
C TYR A 56 1.92 -1.50 8.17
N ILE A 57 2.69 -0.90 7.26
CA ILE A 57 2.78 -1.30 5.87
C ILE A 57 4.11 -2.01 5.64
N TYR A 58 4.04 -3.25 5.18
CA TYR A 58 5.20 -4.08 4.87
C TYR A 58 5.19 -4.50 3.40
N GLY A 59 6.37 -4.72 2.85
CA GLY A 59 6.58 -5.48 1.63
C GLY A 59 7.00 -6.90 1.97
N GLU A 60 6.47 -7.89 1.27
CA GLU A 60 6.89 -9.29 1.43
C GLU A 60 7.38 -9.87 0.10
N LYS A 61 8.56 -10.49 0.11
CA LYS A 61 9.11 -11.25 -1.01
C LYS A 61 9.66 -12.58 -0.53
N ASN A 62 9.24 -13.68 -1.15
CA ASN A 62 9.67 -15.04 -0.76
C ASN A 62 9.52 -15.31 0.76
N GLY A 63 8.45 -14.82 1.38
CA GLY A 63 8.18 -14.98 2.82
C GLY A 63 9.05 -14.12 3.76
N LYS A 64 9.92 -13.25 3.23
CA LYS A 64 10.66 -12.25 4.02
C LYS A 64 9.92 -10.92 3.96
N ARG A 65 9.72 -10.32 5.13
CA ARG A 65 9.03 -9.03 5.29
C ARG A 65 10.02 -7.89 5.53
N GLU A 66 9.72 -6.75 4.95
CA GLU A 66 10.41 -5.48 5.15
C GLU A 66 9.39 -4.41 5.50
N LEU A 67 9.65 -3.62 6.54
CA LEU A 67 8.80 -2.49 6.90
C LEU A 67 8.99 -1.38 5.86
N ILE A 68 7.90 -0.94 5.25
CA ILE A 68 7.89 0.18 4.30
C ILE A 68 7.52 1.47 5.05
N ILE A 69 6.40 1.44 5.79
CA ILE A 69 5.89 2.61 6.52
C ILE A 69 5.42 2.17 7.91
N PRO A 70 6.02 2.69 9.00
CA PRO A 70 5.45 2.57 10.34
C PRO A 70 4.29 3.55 10.54
N ASP A 71 3.35 3.17 11.41
CA ASP A 71 2.27 4.03 11.92
C ASP A 71 1.50 4.78 10.82
N ALA A 72 1.12 4.06 9.77
CA ALA A 72 0.44 4.60 8.61
C ALA A 72 -1.05 4.80 8.94
N PHE A 73 -1.38 5.85 9.72
CA PHE A 73 -2.71 6.13 10.28
C PHE A 73 -3.88 5.84 9.33
N GLU A 74 -4.78 4.94 9.73
CA GLU A 74 -5.96 4.45 8.99
C GLU A 74 -5.69 3.44 7.86
N ALA A 75 -4.42 3.04 7.62
CA ALA A 75 -4.07 2.12 6.56
C ALA A 75 -4.85 0.81 6.63
N PHE A 76 -5.05 0.25 7.82
CA PHE A 76 -5.76 -1.01 7.97
C PHE A 76 -7.24 -0.90 7.62
N SER A 77 -7.91 0.15 8.08
CA SER A 77 -9.33 0.40 7.77
C SER A 77 -9.55 0.58 6.27
N ILE A 78 -8.68 1.35 5.62
CA ILE A 78 -8.73 1.62 4.19
C ILE A 78 -8.46 0.33 3.41
N ALA A 79 -7.41 -0.41 3.78
CA ALA A 79 -7.10 -1.70 3.13
C ALA A 79 -8.25 -2.70 3.28
N LEU A 80 -8.97 -2.67 4.42
CA LEU A 80 -10.13 -3.53 4.66
C LEU A 80 -11.30 -3.17 3.74
N GLU A 81 -11.57 -1.89 3.53
CA GLU A 81 -12.57 -1.40 2.58
C GLU A 81 -12.26 -1.87 1.16
N VAL A 82 -11.03 -1.64 0.68
CA VAL A 82 -10.58 -2.06 -0.66
C VAL A 82 -10.72 -3.56 -0.88
N VAL A 83 -10.37 -4.38 0.13
CA VAL A 83 -10.49 -5.84 0.02
C VAL A 83 -11.96 -6.29 0.02
N ASN A 84 -12.85 -5.60 0.74
CA ASN A 84 -14.26 -5.97 0.81
C ASN A 84 -15.03 -5.53 -0.45
N ASP A 85 -14.69 -4.39 -1.04
CA ASP A 85 -15.38 -3.84 -2.22
C ASP A 85 -15.00 -4.57 -3.53
N GLU A 86 -13.83 -5.22 -3.57
CA GLU A 86 -13.34 -5.99 -4.72
C GLU A 86 -13.67 -7.50 -4.66
N ASN A 87 -14.44 -7.96 -3.66
CA ASN A 87 -14.93 -9.35 -3.51
C ASN A 87 -16.43 -9.49 -3.82
#